data_AF-A0A3C0C8S8-F1
#
_entry.id   AF-A0A3C0C8S8-F1
#
_cell.length_a   1.000
_cell.length_b   1.000
_cell.length_c   1.000
_cell.angle_alpha   90.00
_cell.angle_beta   90.00
_cell.angle_gamma   90.00
#
_symmetry.space_group_name_H-M   'P 1'
#
loop_
_entity.id
_entity.type
_entity.pdbx_description
1 polymer ?
#
loop_
_entity_poly.entity_id
_entity_poly.type
_entity_poly.pdbx_seq_one_letter_code
_entity_poly.pdbx_strand_id
1 'polypeptide(L)'
;YAKVINLSKENEPDIWNAIKRNALLENVTTDKDGNVDFADKSVTENTRVSYPIFHITNIVKPISKGPAATRVIFLSADAFGVLPPVSLLNKNQTKYYFLSGFTAKLAGTERGITEPTPTFSPCFGAAFLSLPPTTYADVLVKRMNESGANAYLVNTGWNGTGKRISIKDTRGIIDAILDGSIDKAPTKTIPHFSFVVPTELPGVDSGILDPRDTYKDAAEWETKAQDLAQRFIKNFAKFAEFDKDGALKAAGPQL
;
A
#
# COMPACT_ATOMS: atom_id res chain seq x y z
N TYR A 1 -8.49 15.09 3.13
CA TYR A 1 -7.78 15.62 1.95
C TYR A 1 -7.62 14.51 0.92
N ALA A 2 -8.74 14.11 0.32
CA ALA A 2 -8.82 12.96 -0.57
C ALA A 2 -8.40 13.35 -1.99
N LYS A 3 -7.78 12.42 -2.72
CA LYS A 3 -7.55 12.52 -4.18
C LYS A 3 -8.85 12.14 -4.89
N VAL A 4 -9.24 12.87 -5.93
CA VAL A 4 -10.56 12.73 -6.58
C VAL A 4 -10.50 12.41 -8.08
N ILE A 5 -9.32 12.14 -8.63
CA ILE A 5 -9.22 11.66 -10.02
C ILE A 5 -9.96 10.32 -10.16
N ASN A 6 -10.81 10.22 -11.18
CA ASN A 6 -11.71 9.10 -11.44
C ASN A 6 -12.66 8.77 -10.28
N LEU A 7 -12.95 9.73 -9.39
CA LEU A 7 -13.91 9.52 -8.31
C LEU A 7 -15.30 9.21 -8.89
N SER A 8 -15.94 8.19 -8.35
CA SER A 8 -17.32 7.83 -8.71
C SER A 8 -18.14 7.55 -7.46
N LYS A 9 -19.45 7.81 -7.53
CA LYS A 9 -20.35 7.54 -6.41
C LYS A 9 -20.47 6.04 -6.14
N GLU A 10 -20.34 5.24 -7.19
CA GLU A 10 -20.48 3.79 -7.16
C GLU A 10 -19.29 3.13 -6.44
N ASN A 11 -18.07 3.57 -6.74
CA ASN A 11 -16.87 2.99 -6.14
C ASN A 11 -16.55 3.59 -4.77
N GLU A 12 -16.74 4.91 -4.57
CA GLU A 12 -16.40 5.61 -3.33
C GLU A 12 -17.56 6.48 -2.78
N PRO A 13 -18.70 5.88 -2.39
CA PRO A 13 -19.91 6.61 -2.01
C PRO A 13 -19.69 7.57 -0.83
N ASP A 14 -18.92 7.18 0.19
CA ASP A 14 -18.66 8.03 1.36
C ASP A 14 -17.86 9.28 1.00
N ILE A 15 -16.81 9.14 0.17
CA ILE A 15 -16.00 10.28 -0.28
C ILE A 15 -16.85 11.18 -1.19
N TRP A 16 -17.59 10.60 -2.13
CA TRP A 16 -18.50 11.35 -3.01
C TRP A 16 -19.51 12.19 -2.19
N ASN A 17 -20.20 11.56 -1.24
CA ASN A 17 -21.22 12.23 -0.43
C ASN A 17 -20.63 13.24 0.58
N ALA A 18 -19.32 13.19 0.83
CA ALA A 18 -18.63 14.19 1.64
C ALA A 18 -18.37 15.50 0.87
N ILE A 19 -18.43 15.48 -0.45
CA ILE A 19 -18.27 16.66 -1.31
C ILE A 19 -19.59 17.42 -1.35
N LYS A 20 -19.74 18.37 -0.43
CA LYS A 20 -20.89 19.28 -0.28
C LYS A 20 -20.41 20.62 0.29
N ARG A 21 -21.31 21.58 0.51
CA ARG A 21 -20.97 22.88 1.14
C ARG A 21 -20.07 22.66 2.37
N ASN A 22 -19.00 23.45 2.48
CA ASN A 22 -17.87 23.34 3.43
C ASN A 22 -16.78 22.32 3.08
N ALA A 23 -16.91 21.60 1.96
CA ALA A 23 -15.77 21.00 1.28
C ALA A 23 -15.10 22.04 0.38
N LEU A 24 -13.82 21.85 0.10
CA LEU A 24 -13.03 22.65 -0.83
C LEU A 24 -12.37 21.73 -1.85
N LEU A 25 -12.86 21.80 -3.09
CA LEU A 25 -12.27 21.14 -4.26
C LEU A 25 -11.02 21.91 -4.72
N GLU A 26 -10.04 21.19 -5.23
CA GLU A 26 -8.75 21.73 -5.65
C GLU A 26 -8.34 21.11 -7.00
N ASN A 27 -8.12 21.97 -7.99
CA ASN A 27 -7.67 21.62 -9.35
C ASN A 27 -8.57 20.65 -10.13
N VAL A 28 -9.85 20.50 -9.75
CA VAL A 28 -10.83 19.76 -10.55
C VAL A 28 -11.33 20.63 -11.70
N THR A 29 -11.67 20.00 -12.82
CA THR A 29 -12.29 20.68 -13.95
C THR A 29 -13.78 20.82 -13.73
N THR A 30 -14.31 21.99 -14.06
CA THR A 30 -15.73 22.31 -13.95
C THR A 30 -16.26 22.85 -15.27
N ASP A 31 -17.45 22.43 -15.66
CA ASP A 31 -18.14 23.02 -16.80
C ASP A 31 -18.82 24.36 -16.43
N LYS A 32 -19.54 24.95 -17.40
CA LYS A 32 -20.22 26.25 -17.24
C LYS A 32 -21.39 26.18 -16.27
N ASP A 33 -21.95 24.99 -16.05
CA ASP A 33 -23.09 24.74 -15.16
C ASP A 33 -22.62 24.37 -13.75
N GLY A 34 -21.30 24.23 -13.54
CA GLY A 34 -20.68 23.89 -12.27
C GLY A 34 -20.59 22.38 -12.01
N ASN A 35 -20.85 21.53 -13.02
CA ASN A 35 -20.62 20.10 -12.90
C ASN A 35 -19.11 19.83 -12.92
N VAL A 36 -18.68 18.91 -12.06
CA VAL A 36 -17.27 18.55 -11.91
C VAL A 36 -16.96 17.34 -12.80
N ASP A 37 -15.94 17.46 -13.64
CA ASP A 37 -15.35 16.34 -14.34
C ASP A 37 -14.20 15.77 -13.50
N PHE A 38 -14.47 14.67 -12.80
CA PHE A 38 -13.48 13.98 -11.99
C PHE A 38 -12.50 13.12 -12.82
N ALA A 39 -12.75 12.88 -14.10
CA ALA A 39 -11.86 12.12 -14.98
C ALA A 39 -10.81 13.03 -15.65
N ASP A 40 -11.06 14.33 -15.73
CA ASP A 40 -10.10 15.26 -16.31
C ASP A 40 -8.82 15.38 -15.46
N LYS A 41 -7.70 15.24 -16.16
CA LYS A 41 -6.34 15.31 -15.63
C LYS A 41 -5.45 16.26 -16.43
N SER A 42 -6.04 17.08 -17.29
CA SER A 42 -5.33 18.04 -18.16
C SER A 42 -4.38 18.96 -17.38
N VAL A 43 -4.81 19.41 -16.20
CA VAL A 43 -3.97 20.20 -15.27
C VAL A 43 -3.09 19.29 -14.41
N THR A 44 -3.67 18.27 -13.79
CA THR A 44 -2.96 17.35 -12.90
C THR A 44 -3.76 16.09 -12.64
N GLU A 45 -3.09 14.94 -12.49
CA GLU A 45 -3.74 13.74 -11.96
C GLU A 45 -3.99 13.85 -10.44
N ASN A 46 -3.36 14.79 -9.73
CA ASN A 46 -3.49 14.97 -8.29
C ASN A 46 -4.59 15.99 -7.92
N THR A 47 -5.75 15.87 -8.56
CA THR A 47 -6.95 16.61 -8.17
C THR A 47 -7.39 16.19 -6.76
N ARG A 48 -7.86 17.15 -5.96
CA ARG A 48 -8.06 16.97 -4.51
C ARG A 48 -9.38 17.55 -4.02
N VAL A 49 -9.79 17.07 -2.86
CA VAL A 49 -10.83 17.70 -2.04
C VAL A 49 -10.46 17.65 -0.56
N SER A 50 -10.67 18.76 0.14
CA SER A 50 -10.64 18.79 1.61
C SER A 50 -12.07 18.96 2.14
N TYR A 51 -12.36 18.31 3.27
CA TYR A 51 -13.63 18.42 3.97
C TYR A 51 -13.41 18.11 5.46
N PRO A 52 -14.21 18.70 6.36
CA PRO A 52 -14.22 18.30 7.76
C PRO A 52 -14.56 16.82 7.91
N ILE A 53 -13.92 16.11 8.85
CA ILE A 53 -14.11 14.66 9.02
C ILE A 53 -15.58 14.26 9.24
N PHE A 54 -16.37 15.13 9.89
CA PHE A 54 -17.80 14.91 10.14
C PHE A 54 -18.69 14.95 8.88
N HIS A 55 -18.12 15.22 7.70
CA HIS A 55 -18.81 15.00 6.43
C HIS A 55 -19.02 13.51 6.13
N ILE A 56 -18.18 12.63 6.71
CA ILE A 56 -18.33 11.18 6.66
C ILE A 56 -19.25 10.74 7.82
N THR A 57 -20.23 9.88 7.50
CA THR A 57 -21.24 9.43 8.47
C THR A 57 -20.65 8.47 9.50
N ASN A 58 -19.94 7.43 9.04
CA ASN A 58 -19.38 6.39 9.89
C ASN A 58 -17.97 6.77 10.37
N ILE A 59 -17.89 7.52 11.47
CA ILE A 59 -16.63 7.93 12.09
C ILE A 59 -16.70 7.78 13.62
N VAL A 60 -15.54 7.61 14.23
CA VAL A 60 -15.43 7.69 15.70
C VAL A 60 -15.65 9.13 16.16
N LYS A 61 -16.49 9.28 17.19
CA LYS A 61 -16.85 10.55 17.85
C LYS A 61 -16.87 10.36 19.37
N PRO A 62 -16.72 11.43 20.18
CA PRO A 62 -16.47 12.82 19.80
C PRO A 62 -15.00 13.12 19.46
N ILE A 63 -14.08 12.23 19.82
CA ILE A 63 -12.64 12.38 19.59
C ILE A 63 -12.19 11.27 18.64
N SER A 64 -11.50 11.63 17.56
CA SER A 64 -10.98 10.67 16.57
C SER A 64 -9.78 9.90 17.11
N LYS A 65 -10.03 8.90 17.97
CA LYS A 65 -9.03 7.95 18.50
C LYS A 65 -9.64 6.56 18.62
N GLY A 66 -8.83 5.52 18.44
CA GLY A 66 -9.22 4.13 18.66
C GLY A 66 -8.36 3.46 19.74
N PRO A 67 -8.64 2.19 20.07
CA PRO A 67 -7.73 1.37 20.87
C PRO A 67 -6.42 1.11 20.13
N ALA A 68 -5.47 0.43 20.79
CA ALA A 68 -4.25 -0.01 20.15
C ALA A 68 -4.56 -0.89 18.92
N ALA A 69 -3.83 -0.68 17.83
CA ALA A 69 -4.04 -1.43 16.60
C ALA A 69 -3.66 -2.91 16.79
N THR A 70 -4.48 -3.82 16.27
CA THR A 70 -4.21 -5.27 16.21
C THR A 70 -3.83 -5.72 14.80
N ARG A 71 -4.04 -4.87 13.79
CA ARG A 71 -3.69 -5.10 12.38
C ARG A 71 -2.92 -3.89 11.87
N VAL A 72 -1.75 -4.12 11.27
CA VAL A 72 -0.91 -3.09 10.63
C VAL A 72 -0.80 -3.44 9.15
N ILE A 73 -1.19 -2.52 8.27
CA ILE A 73 -1.22 -2.79 6.84
C ILE A 73 -0.28 -1.80 6.15
N PHE A 74 0.72 -2.34 5.44
CA PHE A 74 1.59 -1.57 4.58
C PHE A 74 1.06 -1.62 3.15
N LEU A 75 0.70 -0.46 2.61
CA LEU A 75 0.24 -0.35 1.22
C LEU A 75 1.43 -0.04 0.33
N SER A 76 1.70 -0.92 -0.63
CA SER A 76 2.71 -0.71 -1.66
C SER A 76 2.02 -0.61 -3.02
N ALA A 77 2.28 0.45 -3.78
CA ALA A 77 1.84 0.52 -5.17
C ALA A 77 2.97 0.00 -6.06
N ASP A 78 3.10 -1.32 -6.16
CA ASP A 78 4.18 -1.93 -6.96
C ASP A 78 3.90 -1.80 -8.47
N ALA A 79 4.69 -0.96 -9.14
CA ALA A 79 4.61 -0.77 -10.59
C ALA A 79 5.32 -1.87 -11.39
N PHE A 80 6.14 -2.73 -10.77
CA PHE A 80 6.78 -3.86 -11.46
C PHE A 80 5.83 -5.03 -11.66
N GLY A 81 4.80 -5.16 -10.80
CA GLY A 81 3.89 -6.30 -10.81
C GLY A 81 4.51 -7.58 -10.27
N VAL A 82 5.37 -7.47 -9.25
CA VAL A 82 6.12 -8.57 -8.64
C VAL A 82 5.52 -8.95 -7.29
N LEU A 83 5.13 -7.97 -6.48
CA LEU A 83 4.60 -8.22 -5.14
C LEU A 83 3.23 -8.91 -5.21
N PRO A 84 2.96 -9.92 -4.36
CA PRO A 84 1.64 -10.53 -4.25
C PRO A 84 0.59 -9.50 -3.81
N PRO A 85 -0.70 -9.72 -4.09
CA PRO A 85 -1.77 -8.84 -3.59
C PRO A 85 -1.76 -8.67 -2.08
N VAL A 86 -1.39 -9.72 -1.34
CA VAL A 86 -1.23 -9.67 0.11
C VAL A 86 -0.20 -10.68 0.62
N SER A 87 0.64 -10.24 1.56
CA SER A 87 1.57 -11.09 2.31
C SER A 87 1.36 -10.94 3.81
N LEU A 88 1.45 -12.05 4.54
CA LEU A 88 1.57 -12.05 6.00
C LEU A 88 3.05 -11.83 6.35
N LEU A 89 3.34 -10.80 7.15
CA LEU A 89 4.72 -10.45 7.51
C LEU A 89 5.05 -11.00 8.89
N ASN A 90 6.21 -11.65 9.01
CA ASN A 90 6.80 -11.90 10.32
C ASN A 90 7.39 -10.61 10.93
N LYS A 91 7.85 -10.66 12.18
CA LYS A 91 8.37 -9.49 12.91
C LYS A 91 9.56 -8.81 12.21
N ASN A 92 10.51 -9.60 11.69
CA ASN A 92 11.69 -9.06 11.02
C ASN A 92 11.32 -8.49 9.65
N GLN A 93 10.46 -9.17 8.90
CA GLN A 93 9.90 -8.68 7.64
C GLN A 93 9.15 -7.36 7.85
N THR A 94 8.35 -7.26 8.92
CA THR A 94 7.63 -6.03 9.27
C THR A 94 8.59 -4.85 9.37
N LYS A 95 9.68 -5.01 10.13
CA LYS A 95 10.68 -3.95 10.30
C LYS A 95 11.45 -3.67 9.00
N TYR A 96 11.84 -4.72 8.27
CA TYR A 96 12.55 -4.61 6.98
C TYR A 96 11.72 -3.84 5.93
N TYR A 97 10.47 -4.23 5.72
CA TYR A 97 9.58 -3.60 4.72
C TYR A 97 9.10 -2.21 5.17
N PHE A 98 8.97 -1.95 6.47
CA PHE A 98 8.72 -0.60 6.98
C PHE A 98 9.90 0.35 6.74
N LEU A 99 11.13 -0.09 7.02
CA LEU A 99 12.34 0.71 6.76
C LEU A 99 12.61 0.89 5.26
N SER A 100 12.31 -0.14 4.45
CA SER A 100 12.42 -0.07 3.00
C SER A 100 11.40 0.91 2.41
N GLY A 101 10.14 0.78 2.83
CA GLY A 101 9.04 1.65 2.38
C GLY A 101 8.89 1.68 0.86
N PHE A 102 9.00 0.51 0.23
CA PHE A 102 8.88 0.38 -1.22
C PHE A 102 7.44 0.64 -1.67
N THR A 103 7.28 1.55 -2.62
CA THR A 103 5.99 1.90 -3.25
C THR A 103 6.26 2.65 -4.56
N ALA A 104 5.25 3.24 -5.18
CA ALA A 104 5.43 4.17 -6.30
C ALA A 104 5.03 5.59 -5.91
N LYS A 105 5.77 6.58 -6.42
CA LYS A 105 5.27 7.96 -6.50
C LYS A 105 4.26 8.00 -7.63
N LEU A 106 3.00 8.29 -7.31
CA LEU A 106 1.93 8.42 -8.28
C LEU A 106 2.01 9.78 -8.98
N ALA A 107 1.53 9.87 -10.21
CA ALA A 107 1.59 11.12 -10.95
C ALA A 107 0.90 12.28 -10.22
N GLY A 108 1.56 13.44 -10.27
CA GLY A 108 1.12 14.70 -9.66
C GLY A 108 1.28 14.81 -8.14
N THR A 109 1.77 13.79 -7.42
CA THR A 109 2.00 13.92 -5.96
C THR A 109 3.22 14.78 -5.63
N GLU A 110 4.20 14.84 -6.52
CA GLU A 110 5.36 15.74 -6.47
C GLU A 110 5.52 16.41 -7.84
N ARG A 111 5.99 17.67 -7.87
CA ARG A 111 6.23 18.38 -9.13
C ARG A 111 7.23 17.62 -10.00
N GLY A 112 6.85 17.34 -11.25
CA GLY A 112 7.69 16.64 -12.22
C GLY A 112 7.45 15.13 -12.33
N ILE A 113 6.58 14.53 -11.51
CA ILE A 113 6.21 13.11 -11.62
C ILE A 113 4.97 12.96 -12.52
N THR A 114 5.16 12.39 -13.71
CA THR A 114 4.11 12.18 -14.72
C THR A 114 3.69 10.72 -14.88
N GLU A 115 4.54 9.78 -14.46
CA GLU A 115 4.27 8.34 -14.49
C GLU A 115 4.56 7.70 -13.12
N PRO A 116 3.99 6.53 -12.79
CA PRO A 116 4.30 5.83 -11.55
C PRO A 116 5.80 5.50 -11.46
N THR A 117 6.52 6.21 -10.58
CA THR A 117 7.96 6.00 -10.40
C THR A 117 8.21 5.17 -9.15
N PRO A 118 8.80 3.97 -9.25
CA PRO A 118 9.16 3.17 -8.09
C PRO A 118 10.09 3.94 -7.16
N THR A 119 9.83 3.85 -5.85
CA THR A 119 10.60 4.57 -4.83
C THR A 119 10.72 3.75 -3.56
N PHE A 120 11.83 3.93 -2.85
CA PHE A 120 12.00 3.50 -1.46
C PHE A 120 11.84 4.73 -0.57
N SER A 121 10.69 4.83 0.09
CA SER A 121 10.33 5.92 0.99
C SER A 121 10.24 5.37 2.40
N PRO A 122 11.34 5.33 3.18
CA PRO A 122 11.34 4.79 4.54
C PRO A 122 10.14 5.24 5.37
N CYS A 123 9.59 4.31 6.15
CA CYS A 123 8.37 4.50 6.94
C CYS A 123 7.13 4.85 6.10
N PHE A 124 7.16 4.60 4.79
CA PHE A 124 6.15 5.03 3.81
C PHE A 124 5.91 6.55 3.78
N GLY A 125 6.88 7.35 4.23
CA GLY A 125 6.69 8.77 4.48
C GLY A 125 7.97 9.59 4.59
N ALA A 126 9.03 9.19 3.85
CA ALA A 126 10.36 9.76 3.95
C ALA A 126 10.41 11.30 3.86
N ALA A 127 9.55 11.89 3.03
CA ALA A 127 9.46 13.34 2.84
C ALA A 127 9.04 14.13 4.10
N PHE A 128 8.51 13.44 5.12
CA PHE A 128 7.99 14.05 6.35
C PHE A 128 8.79 13.65 7.60
N LEU A 129 9.86 12.86 7.44
CA LEU A 129 10.65 12.40 8.59
C LEU A 129 11.60 13.51 9.06
N SER A 130 11.59 13.78 10.36
CA SER A 130 12.53 14.71 11.02
C SER A 130 13.57 13.98 11.87
N LEU A 131 13.44 12.66 12.01
CA LEU A 131 14.37 11.79 12.73
C LEU A 131 14.83 10.65 11.82
N PRO A 132 15.87 9.90 12.20
CA PRO A 132 16.25 8.69 11.47
C PRO A 132 15.07 7.69 11.36
N PRO A 133 14.88 7.02 10.21
CA PRO A 133 13.80 6.03 10.02
C PRO A 133 13.76 4.91 11.07
N THR A 134 14.94 4.53 11.59
CA THR A 134 15.10 3.52 12.63
C THR A 134 14.37 3.89 13.92
N THR A 135 14.35 5.17 14.30
CA THR A 135 13.61 5.65 15.47
C THR A 135 12.11 5.39 15.34
N TYR A 136 11.54 5.65 14.16
CA TYR A 136 10.12 5.38 13.90
C TYR A 136 9.84 3.87 13.88
N ALA A 137 10.73 3.07 13.29
CA ALA A 137 10.60 1.63 13.24
C ALA A 137 10.61 0.99 14.63
N ASP A 138 11.50 1.46 15.53
CA ASP A 138 11.57 0.95 16.91
C ASP A 138 10.31 1.26 17.72
N VAL A 139 9.77 2.48 17.58
CA VAL A 139 8.51 2.85 18.24
C VAL A 139 7.35 2.03 17.69
N LEU A 140 7.25 1.84 16.38
CA LEU A 140 6.20 1.01 15.77
C LEU A 140 6.28 -0.44 16.27
N VAL A 141 7.47 -1.06 16.21
CA VAL A 141 7.68 -2.44 16.66
C VAL A 141 7.35 -2.59 18.14
N LYS A 142 7.74 -1.62 18.98
CA LYS A 142 7.36 -1.60 20.39
C LYS A 142 5.84 -1.63 20.56
N ARG A 143 5.10 -0.74 19.88
CA ARG A 143 3.64 -0.68 19.98
C ARG A 143 2.95 -1.93 19.45
N MET A 144 3.45 -2.50 18.36
CA MET A 144 2.93 -3.75 17.82
C MET A 144 3.14 -4.93 18.77
N ASN A 145 4.31 -5.02 19.42
CA ASN A 145 4.56 -6.05 20.43
C ASN A 145 3.64 -5.89 21.65
N GLU A 146 3.41 -4.66 22.11
CA GLU A 146 2.50 -4.36 23.24
C GLU A 146 1.05 -4.76 22.94
N SER A 147 0.58 -4.60 21.69
CA SER A 147 -0.79 -4.94 21.30
C SER A 147 -0.98 -6.33 20.72
N GLY A 148 0.11 -7.05 20.43
CA GLY A 148 0.06 -8.33 19.71
C GLY A 148 -0.36 -8.18 18.25
N ALA A 149 -0.05 -7.05 17.61
CA ALA A 149 -0.49 -6.78 16.24
C ALA A 149 0.23 -7.64 15.20
N ASN A 150 -0.53 -8.08 14.19
CA ASN A 150 0.02 -8.68 12.97
C ASN A 150 0.21 -7.62 11.88
N ALA A 151 1.24 -7.78 11.05
CA ALA A 151 1.47 -6.92 9.89
C ALA A 151 1.26 -7.65 8.57
N TYR A 152 0.80 -6.88 7.59
CA TYR A 152 0.52 -7.33 6.24
C TYR A 152 1.11 -6.35 5.23
N LEU A 153 1.62 -6.87 4.11
CA LEU A 153 1.99 -6.07 2.95
C LEU A 153 0.92 -6.28 1.88
N VAL A 154 0.25 -5.21 1.46
CA VAL A 154 -0.80 -5.27 0.44
C VAL A 154 -0.35 -4.50 -0.79
N ASN A 155 -0.31 -5.19 -1.94
CA ASN A 155 -0.04 -4.55 -3.21
C ASN A 155 -1.33 -3.89 -3.73
N THR A 156 -1.31 -2.57 -3.84
CA THR A 156 -2.38 -1.72 -4.39
C THR A 156 -2.01 -1.13 -5.76
N GLY A 157 -0.89 -1.61 -6.30
CA GLY A 157 -0.33 -1.27 -7.60
C GLY A 157 -0.78 -2.28 -8.66
N TRP A 158 0.18 -2.79 -9.42
CA TRP A 158 -0.04 -3.56 -10.63
C TRP A 158 0.30 -5.04 -10.42
N ASN A 159 -0.15 -5.89 -11.36
CA ASN A 159 0.21 -7.30 -11.46
C ASN A 159 0.87 -7.61 -12.82
N GLY A 160 1.12 -8.89 -13.12
CA GLY A 160 1.78 -9.35 -14.35
C GLY A 160 1.07 -8.99 -15.65
N THR A 161 -0.23 -8.67 -15.59
CA THR A 161 -1.00 -8.22 -16.77
C THR A 161 -0.72 -6.76 -17.15
N GLY A 162 0.01 -6.01 -16.32
CA GLY A 162 0.19 -4.57 -16.46
C GLY A 162 -1.06 -3.76 -16.08
N LYS A 163 -2.09 -4.39 -15.51
CA LYS A 163 -3.26 -3.71 -14.95
C LYS A 163 -3.10 -3.54 -13.45
N ARG A 164 -3.74 -2.49 -12.94
CA ARG A 164 -3.83 -2.25 -11.50
C ARG A 164 -4.72 -3.31 -10.85
N ILE A 165 -4.34 -3.81 -9.68
CA ILE A 165 -5.18 -4.70 -8.88
C ILE A 165 -6.51 -3.99 -8.59
N SER A 166 -7.62 -4.69 -8.77
CA SER A 166 -8.94 -4.07 -8.67
C SER A 166 -9.21 -3.59 -7.24
N ILE A 167 -9.96 -2.49 -7.11
CA ILE A 167 -10.37 -1.99 -5.79
C ILE A 167 -11.28 -2.99 -5.08
N LYS A 168 -12.05 -3.78 -5.84
CA LYS A 168 -12.91 -4.85 -5.32
C LYS A 168 -12.08 -5.94 -4.65
N ASP A 169 -11.04 -6.45 -5.32
CA ASP A 169 -10.16 -7.47 -4.76
C ASP A 169 -9.37 -6.94 -3.56
N THR A 170 -8.88 -5.70 -3.67
CA THR A 170 -8.21 -5.03 -2.55
C THR A 170 -9.13 -4.93 -1.33
N ARG A 171 -10.40 -4.55 -1.52
CA ARG A 171 -11.38 -4.52 -0.41
C ARG A 171 -11.63 -5.89 0.17
N GLY A 172 -11.79 -6.93 -0.66
CA GLY A 172 -11.91 -8.32 -0.17
C GLY A 172 -10.70 -8.77 0.65
N ILE A 173 -9.48 -8.39 0.24
CA ILE A 173 -8.25 -8.62 1.01
C ILE A 173 -8.28 -7.88 2.35
N ILE A 174 -8.68 -6.61 2.36
CA ILE A 174 -8.78 -5.82 3.59
C ILE A 174 -9.82 -6.43 4.53
N ASP A 175 -10.98 -6.84 4.03
CA ASP A 175 -12.01 -7.51 4.81
C ASP A 175 -11.46 -8.80 5.45
N ALA A 176 -10.75 -9.62 4.67
CA ALA A 176 -10.12 -10.85 5.16
C ALA A 176 -9.02 -10.61 6.23
N ILE A 177 -8.30 -9.49 6.15
CA ILE A 177 -7.33 -9.06 7.17
C ILE A 177 -8.06 -8.67 8.47
N LEU A 178 -9.14 -7.89 8.33
CA LEU A 178 -9.85 -7.31 9.46
C LEU A 178 -10.69 -8.35 10.20
N ASP A 179 -11.32 -9.29 9.50
CA ASP A 179 -12.09 -10.38 10.09
C ASP A 179 -11.22 -11.55 10.59
N GLY A 180 -9.94 -11.59 10.21
CA GLY A 180 -8.97 -12.60 10.61
C GLY A 180 -9.06 -13.94 9.87
N SER A 181 -9.85 -14.02 8.80
CA SER A 181 -9.88 -15.19 7.92
C SER A 181 -8.53 -15.46 7.26
N ILE A 182 -7.77 -14.41 6.91
CA ILE A 182 -6.43 -14.54 6.33
C ILE A 182 -5.43 -15.26 7.25
N ASP A 183 -5.54 -15.08 8.57
CA ASP A 183 -4.63 -15.70 9.54
C ASP A 183 -4.81 -17.23 9.63
N LYS A 184 -5.95 -17.74 9.15
CA LYS A 184 -6.33 -19.15 9.20
C LYS A 184 -6.27 -19.82 7.83
N ALA A 185 -6.03 -19.05 6.77
CA ALA A 185 -6.02 -19.54 5.41
C ALA A 185 -4.80 -20.46 5.18
N PRO A 186 -4.93 -21.48 4.31
CA PRO A 186 -3.76 -22.20 3.81
C PRO A 186 -2.82 -21.21 3.10
N THR A 187 -1.52 -21.40 3.29
CA THR A 187 -0.50 -20.47 2.77
C THR A 187 0.58 -21.18 1.96
N LYS A 188 1.26 -20.41 1.12
CA LYS A 188 2.48 -20.80 0.42
C LYS A 188 3.52 -19.69 0.51
N THR A 189 4.78 -20.04 0.24
CA THR A 189 5.89 -19.08 0.24
C THR A 189 6.26 -18.69 -1.18
N ILE A 190 6.33 -17.39 -1.45
CA ILE A 190 6.80 -16.83 -2.72
C ILE A 190 8.35 -16.78 -2.72
N PRO A 191 9.02 -17.27 -3.78
CA PRO A 191 10.47 -17.23 -3.91
C PRO A 191 11.07 -15.81 -3.84
N HIS A 192 12.39 -15.73 -3.61
CA HIS A 192 13.19 -14.52 -3.44
C HIS A 192 12.84 -13.69 -2.21
N PHE A 193 11.59 -13.26 -2.09
CA PHE A 193 11.11 -12.39 -1.01
C PHE A 193 10.72 -13.14 0.25
N SER A 194 10.55 -14.47 0.16
CA SER A 194 10.07 -15.33 1.24
C SER A 194 8.75 -14.83 1.85
N PHE A 195 7.88 -14.26 1.01
CA PHE A 195 6.56 -13.82 1.45
C PHE A 195 5.66 -15.02 1.67
N VAL A 196 5.00 -15.06 2.82
CA VAL A 196 3.90 -15.99 3.08
C VAL A 196 2.62 -15.37 2.53
N VAL A 197 1.98 -16.05 1.59
CA VAL A 197 0.75 -15.59 0.92
C VAL A 197 -0.35 -16.62 1.10
N PRO A 198 -1.62 -16.21 1.25
CA PRO A 198 -2.74 -17.15 1.26
C PRO A 198 -2.91 -17.80 -0.12
N THR A 199 -3.31 -19.07 -0.15
CA THR A 199 -3.65 -19.76 -1.42
C THR A 199 -5.09 -19.50 -1.85
N GLU A 200 -5.95 -19.07 -0.92
CA GLU A 200 -7.33 -18.70 -1.17
C GLU A 200 -7.79 -17.67 -0.12
N LEU A 201 -8.72 -16.79 -0.51
CA LEU A 201 -9.37 -15.82 0.38
C LEU A 201 -10.84 -15.65 0.01
N PRO A 202 -11.76 -15.52 0.99
CA PRO A 202 -13.17 -15.25 0.70
C PRO A 202 -13.34 -13.95 -0.10
N GLY A 203 -14.08 -14.01 -1.21
CA GLY A 203 -14.42 -12.83 -2.01
C GLY A 203 -13.26 -12.26 -2.85
N VAL A 204 -12.13 -12.95 -2.94
CA VAL A 204 -10.97 -12.57 -3.75
C VAL A 204 -10.69 -13.68 -4.78
N ASP A 205 -10.36 -13.31 -6.01
CA ASP A 205 -9.95 -14.27 -7.03
C ASP A 205 -8.65 -14.99 -6.62
N SER A 206 -8.67 -16.31 -6.50
CA SER A 206 -7.48 -17.08 -6.14
C SER A 206 -6.39 -17.00 -7.21
N GLY A 207 -6.77 -16.76 -8.47
CA GLY A 207 -5.85 -16.63 -9.61
C GLY A 207 -4.95 -15.39 -9.56
N ILE A 208 -5.17 -14.46 -8.62
CA ILE A 208 -4.30 -13.29 -8.43
C ILE A 208 -3.36 -13.41 -7.22
N LEU A 209 -3.64 -14.32 -6.28
CA LEU A 209 -2.94 -14.37 -4.98
C LEU A 209 -1.47 -14.77 -5.11
N ASP A 210 -1.15 -15.59 -6.12
CA ASP A 210 0.22 -15.74 -6.60
C ASP A 210 0.49 -14.72 -7.70
N PRO A 211 1.47 -13.81 -7.52
CA PRO A 211 1.78 -12.82 -8.54
C PRO A 211 2.22 -13.46 -9.86
N ARG A 212 2.79 -14.68 -9.82
CA ARG A 212 3.24 -15.42 -11.01
C ARG A 212 2.09 -15.82 -11.92
N ASP A 213 0.92 -16.12 -11.37
CA ASP A 213 -0.25 -16.61 -12.11
C ASP A 213 -0.86 -15.53 -13.02
N THR A 214 -0.49 -14.26 -12.81
CA THR A 214 -0.94 -13.13 -13.63
C THR A 214 -0.02 -12.81 -14.81
N TYR A 215 1.09 -13.54 -14.97
CA TYR A 215 1.99 -13.46 -16.12
C TYR A 215 1.60 -14.49 -17.18
N LYS A 216 1.88 -14.19 -18.45
CA LYS A 216 1.77 -15.19 -19.52
C LYS A 216 2.85 -16.28 -19.40
N ASP A 217 4.04 -15.88 -18.97
CA ASP A 217 5.17 -16.75 -18.69
C ASP A 217 5.74 -16.41 -17.31
N ALA A 218 5.81 -17.41 -16.41
CA ALA A 218 6.35 -17.24 -15.07
C ALA A 218 7.84 -16.82 -15.05
N ALA A 219 8.59 -17.08 -16.13
CA ALA A 219 9.97 -16.61 -16.27
C ALA A 219 10.08 -15.07 -16.36
N GLU A 220 9.03 -14.39 -16.85
CA GLU A 220 8.97 -12.92 -16.84
C GLU A 220 8.84 -12.38 -15.41
N TRP A 221 8.04 -13.05 -14.57
CA TRP A 221 7.97 -12.72 -13.14
C TRP A 221 9.33 -12.92 -12.48
N GLU A 222 10.00 -14.05 -12.75
CA GLU A 222 11.31 -14.37 -12.18
C GLU A 222 12.34 -13.27 -12.46
N THR A 223 12.43 -12.83 -13.73
CA THR A 223 13.36 -11.77 -14.15
C THR A 223 13.09 -10.45 -13.41
N LYS A 224 11.82 -10.04 -13.33
CA LYS A 224 11.43 -8.81 -12.61
C LYS A 224 11.59 -8.93 -11.10
N ALA A 225 11.34 -10.13 -10.55
CA ALA A 225 11.49 -10.43 -9.13
C ALA A 225 12.94 -10.32 -8.70
N GLN A 226 13.87 -10.83 -9.51
CA GLN A 226 15.31 -10.70 -9.25
C GLN A 226 15.77 -9.24 -9.31
N ASP A 227 15.34 -8.45 -10.32
CA ASP A 227 15.65 -7.02 -10.37
C ASP A 227 15.13 -6.28 -9.13
N LEU A 228 13.86 -6.50 -8.76
CA LEU A 228 13.27 -5.87 -7.59
C LEU A 228 13.99 -6.30 -6.30
N ALA A 229 14.32 -7.59 -6.15
CA ALA A 229 15.08 -8.10 -5.01
C ALA A 229 16.45 -7.42 -4.88
N GLN A 230 17.20 -7.28 -5.99
CA GLN A 230 18.47 -6.55 -5.99
C GLN A 230 18.31 -5.10 -5.54
N ARG A 231 17.25 -4.41 -5.99
CA ARG A 231 16.95 -3.03 -5.56
C ARG A 231 16.67 -2.95 -4.07
N PHE A 232 15.91 -3.88 -3.51
CA PHE A 232 15.67 -3.98 -2.07
C PHE A 232 16.98 -4.18 -1.29
N ILE A 233 17.80 -5.16 -1.69
CA ILE A 233 19.09 -5.46 -1.06
C ILE A 233 20.00 -4.22 -1.09
N LYS A 234 20.14 -3.58 -2.25
CA LYS A 234 20.95 -2.36 -2.42
C LYS A 234 20.44 -1.20 -1.57
N ASN A 235 19.12 -0.98 -1.56
CA ASN A 235 18.52 0.08 -0.74
C ASN A 235 18.70 -0.18 0.75
N PHE A 236 18.62 -1.43 1.20
CA PHE A 236 18.70 -1.78 2.61
C PHE A 236 20.12 -1.69 3.18
N ALA A 237 21.16 -1.73 2.33
CA ALA A 237 22.55 -1.61 2.75
C ALA A 237 22.84 -0.37 3.62
N LYS A 238 22.10 0.73 3.44
CA LYS A 238 22.20 1.95 4.27
C LYS A 238 21.74 1.78 5.72
N PHE A 239 21.10 0.66 6.04
CA PHE A 239 20.65 0.30 7.39
C PHE A 239 21.53 -0.79 8.04
N ALA A 240 22.65 -1.17 7.42
CA ALA A 240 23.49 -2.28 7.89
C ALA A 240 24.01 -2.08 9.32
N GLU A 241 24.34 -0.85 9.73
CA GLU A 241 24.81 -0.56 11.10
C GLU A 241 23.74 -0.79 12.18
N PHE A 242 22.47 -0.76 11.78
CA PHE A 242 21.33 -1.01 12.65
C PHE A 242 20.94 -2.50 12.73
N ASP A 243 21.36 -3.29 11.74
CA ASP A 243 21.09 -4.72 11.62
C ASP A 243 22.30 -5.56 12.05
N LYS A 244 22.76 -5.35 13.29
CA LYS A 244 24.04 -5.90 13.78
C LYS A 244 24.09 -7.43 13.80
N ASP A 245 22.96 -8.09 13.96
CA ASP A 245 22.81 -9.55 13.94
C ASP A 245 22.44 -10.09 12.55
N GLY A 246 22.23 -9.23 11.56
CA GLY A 246 21.85 -9.59 10.19
C GLY A 246 20.41 -10.10 10.06
N ALA A 247 19.59 -10.03 11.12
CA ALA A 247 18.26 -10.60 11.15
C ALA A 247 17.29 -9.90 10.19
N LEU A 248 17.44 -8.60 9.98
CA LEU A 248 16.62 -7.84 9.03
C LEU A 248 17.05 -8.11 7.60
N LYS A 249 18.35 -8.17 7.31
CA LYS A 249 18.88 -8.55 6.00
C LYS A 249 18.41 -9.94 5.59
N ALA A 250 18.37 -10.90 6.52
CA ALA A 250 17.84 -12.24 6.29
C ALA A 250 16.30 -12.26 6.07
N ALA A 251 15.58 -11.25 6.56
CA ALA A 251 14.15 -11.11 6.34
C ALA A 251 13.78 -10.38 5.04
N GLY A 252 14.76 -9.74 4.40
CA GLY A 252 14.62 -9.17 3.07
C GLY A 252 14.73 -10.22 1.96
N PRO A 253 14.67 -9.79 0.69
CA PRO A 253 14.85 -10.68 -0.45
C PRO A 253 16.23 -11.34 -0.47
N GLN A 254 16.28 -12.60 -0.90
CA GLN A 254 17.49 -13.41 -1.07
C GLN A 254 17.63 -13.81 -2.54
N LEU A 255 18.87 -13.76 -3.04
CA LEU A 255 19.27 -14.13 -4.40
C LEU A 255 20.48 -15.05 -4.35
#